data_AF-A0A2M7II21-F1
#
_entry.id   AF-A0A2M7II21-F1
#
_cell.length_a   1.000
_cell.length_b   1.000
_cell.length_c   1.000
_cell.angle_alpha   90.00
_cell.angle_beta   90.00
_cell.angle_gamma   90.00
#
_symmetry.space_group_name_H-M   'P 1'
#
loop_
_entity.id
_entity.type
_entity.pdbx_description
1 polymer ?
#
loop_
_entity_poly.entity_id
_entity_poly.type
_entity_poly.pdbx_seq_one_letter_code
_entity_poly.pdbx_strand_id
1 'polypeptide(L)'
;MDIGALILKNLAKHKEIKVAQITKATGFSRTYINRFFQELKNEGKIVLIGRANKARYIMPGKKAKTAALEISRILRNKNLSEDLVLDEIKQDTGIFLPLPANISKIIDYAFTEMLNNAITHSRSKTVKVSMKKEDSLIRFEVRDKGVGIFNNIIKKRRLKNELEAIQDLLKGKQTTAPKEHTGEGIFFTSKLADKLVIQSSTKKLIFDNILKDIFIKGAKILKGTKVNFEISTKSKTDLGTVFKKFTGNAFAFSKTEVNANLYKMDTDFISRSQARRILSGLDKFRTITLDFQGVETVGQGFADEVFRVWQRHHQGTKIKYKNANENVEFMIKRTLA
;
A
#
# COMPACT_ATOMS: atom_id res chain seq x y z
N MET A 1 15.98 46.46 6.97
CA MET A 1 15.72 45.51 8.07
C MET A 1 15.79 44.11 7.48
N ASP A 2 16.73 43.27 7.92
CA ASP A 2 16.82 41.88 7.48
C ASP A 2 15.77 41.03 8.20
N ILE A 3 14.73 40.63 7.46
CA ILE A 3 13.59 39.87 7.98
C ILE A 3 14.02 38.42 8.30
N GLY A 4 14.96 37.85 7.54
CA GLY A 4 15.47 36.51 7.78
C GLY A 4 16.21 36.43 9.12
N ALA A 5 17.12 37.38 9.36
CA ALA A 5 17.83 37.50 10.64
C ALA A 5 16.87 37.76 11.82
N LEU A 6 15.82 38.58 11.62
CA LEU A 6 14.82 38.85 12.64
C LEU A 6 14.02 37.59 13.02
N ILE A 7 13.65 36.76 12.06
CA ILE A 7 12.94 35.49 12.29
C ILE A 7 13.82 34.55 13.13
N LEU A 8 15.09 34.38 12.76
CA LEU A 8 16.02 33.51 13.48
C LEU A 8 16.29 34.01 14.90
N LYS A 9 16.45 35.34 15.09
CA LYS A 9 16.65 35.95 16.41
C LYS A 9 15.44 35.76 17.32
N ASN A 10 14.22 35.90 16.79
CA ASN A 10 13.00 35.65 17.57
C ASN A 10 12.83 34.16 17.91
N LEU A 11 13.18 33.27 16.99
CA LEU A 11 13.17 31.83 17.22
C LEU A 11 14.16 31.40 18.31
N ALA A 12 15.35 32.00 18.33
CA ALA A 12 16.32 31.77 19.40
C ALA A 12 15.78 32.18 20.79
N LYS A 13 14.94 33.23 20.85
CA LYS A 13 14.37 33.74 22.10
C LYS A 13 13.11 33.01 22.56
N HIS A 14 12.23 32.59 21.64
CA HIS A 14 10.88 32.13 21.95
C HIS A 14 10.60 30.65 21.66
N LYS A 15 11.60 29.86 21.20
CA LYS A 15 11.53 28.42 20.83
C LYS A 15 10.60 28.08 19.67
N GLU A 16 9.44 28.75 19.55
CA GLU A 16 8.52 28.66 18.42
C GLU A 16 8.02 30.05 17.99
N ILE A 17 7.64 30.18 16.72
CA ILE A 17 7.13 31.44 16.17
C ILE A 17 6.02 31.23 15.15
N LYS A 18 5.04 32.13 15.11
CA LYS A 18 4.00 32.20 14.09
C LYS A 18 4.28 33.34 13.12
N VAL A 19 3.89 33.17 11.86
CA VAL A 19 3.98 34.23 10.84
C VAL A 19 3.30 35.52 11.31
N ALA A 20 2.14 35.39 11.98
CA ALA A 20 1.39 36.53 12.51
C ALA A 20 2.19 37.39 13.51
N GLN A 21 3.11 36.78 14.29
CA GLN A 21 3.94 37.51 15.25
C GLN A 21 4.96 38.40 14.53
N ILE A 22 5.56 37.92 13.45
CA ILE A 22 6.50 38.70 12.64
C ILE A 22 5.77 39.75 11.81
N THR A 23 4.60 39.43 11.26
CA THR A 23 3.74 40.42 10.60
C THR A 23 3.36 41.56 11.55
N LYS A 24 2.97 41.27 12.79
CA LYS A 24 2.64 42.30 13.80
C LYS A 24 3.87 43.12 14.22
N ALA A 25 5.05 42.50 14.32
CA ALA A 25 6.28 43.17 14.72
C ALA A 25 6.91 44.05 13.63
N THR A 26 6.63 43.76 12.35
CA THR A 26 7.27 44.43 11.20
C THR A 26 6.32 45.31 10.39
N GLY A 27 5.00 45.13 10.52
CA GLY A 27 4.00 45.86 9.75
C GLY A 27 3.86 45.42 8.29
N PHE A 28 4.68 44.48 7.80
CA PHE A 28 4.61 44.01 6.41
C PHE A 28 3.48 43.01 6.15
N SER A 29 3.07 42.91 4.89
CA SER A 29 2.02 41.96 4.47
C SER A 29 2.40 40.51 4.79
N ARG A 30 1.39 39.69 5.11
CA ARG A 30 1.59 38.28 5.44
C ARG A 30 2.25 37.50 4.30
N THR A 31 1.94 37.84 3.05
CA THR A 31 2.51 37.22 1.85
C THR A 31 4.00 37.50 1.74
N TYR A 32 4.42 38.73 2.01
CA TYR A 32 5.83 39.13 1.99
C TYR A 32 6.64 38.41 3.08
N ILE A 33 6.13 38.37 4.32
CA ILE A 33 6.76 37.63 5.42
C ILE A 33 6.82 36.12 5.14
N ASN A 34 5.74 35.55 4.59
CA ASN A 34 5.70 34.12 4.25
C ASN A 34 6.80 33.70 3.28
N ARG A 35 7.22 34.58 2.36
CA ARG A 35 8.31 34.30 1.42
C ARG A 35 9.60 33.97 2.17
N PHE A 36 9.99 34.80 3.14
CA PHE A 36 11.18 34.57 3.97
C PHE A 36 11.08 33.31 4.84
N PHE A 37 9.88 33.00 5.36
CA PHE A 37 9.67 31.73 6.06
C PHE A 37 9.80 30.52 5.13
N GLN A 38 9.40 30.62 3.86
CA GLN A 38 9.63 29.55 2.88
C GLN A 38 11.11 29.45 2.49
N GLU A 39 11.81 30.57 2.29
CA GLU A 39 13.26 30.59 2.01
C GLU A 39 14.05 29.93 3.15
N LEU A 40 13.86 30.37 4.41
CA LEU A 40 14.53 29.78 5.57
C LEU A 40 14.17 28.30 5.78
N LYS A 41 12.94 27.90 5.43
CA LYS A 41 12.53 26.50 5.46
C LYS A 41 13.21 25.67 4.37
N ASN A 42 13.31 26.21 3.16
CA ASN A 42 13.99 25.58 2.03
C ASN A 42 15.50 25.45 2.28
N GLU A 43 16.09 26.41 2.99
CA GLU A 43 17.48 26.39 3.47
C GLU A 43 17.69 25.48 4.69
N GLY A 44 16.64 24.83 5.21
CA GLY A 44 16.72 23.95 6.37
C GLY A 44 17.00 24.66 7.70
N LYS A 45 16.94 26.00 7.74
CA LYS A 45 17.21 26.82 8.93
C LYS A 45 16.04 26.87 9.91
N ILE A 46 14.83 26.48 9.50
CA ILE A 46 13.61 26.40 10.34
C ILE A 46 12.69 25.26 9.89
N VAL A 47 11.87 24.74 10.80
CA VAL A 47 10.89 23.65 10.53
C VAL A 47 9.47 24.13 10.84
N LEU A 48 8.53 23.85 9.94
CA LEU A 48 7.10 24.13 10.13
C LEU A 48 6.40 22.95 10.84
N ILE A 49 5.63 23.26 11.88
CA ILE A 49 4.78 22.34 12.64
C ILE A 49 3.33 22.83 12.60
N GLY A 50 2.39 21.90 12.44
CA GLY A 50 0.95 22.20 12.43
C GLY A 50 0.44 22.70 11.07
N ARG A 51 -0.87 22.88 10.97
CA ARG A 51 -1.57 23.32 9.74
C ARG A 51 -2.45 24.54 10.02
N ALA A 52 -2.70 25.34 8.97
CA ALA A 52 -3.58 26.50 8.99
C ALA A 52 -3.32 27.42 10.20
N ASN A 53 -4.32 27.66 11.04
CA ASN A 53 -4.23 28.58 12.19
C ASN A 53 -3.33 28.07 13.33
N LYS A 54 -2.91 26.80 13.27
CA LYS A 54 -1.97 26.18 14.23
C LYS A 54 -0.54 26.07 13.68
N ALA A 55 -0.26 26.63 12.51
CA ALA A 55 1.07 26.65 11.91
C ALA A 55 2.07 27.46 12.75
N ARG A 56 3.16 26.84 13.16
CA ARG A 56 4.26 27.41 13.94
C ARG A 56 5.60 26.92 13.42
N TYR A 57 6.62 27.77 13.44
CA TYR A 57 7.97 27.45 13.01
C TYR A 57 8.88 27.33 14.23
N ILE A 58 9.90 26.46 14.14
CA ILE A 58 10.88 26.23 15.20
C ILE A 58 12.29 26.09 14.62
N MET A 59 13.32 26.21 15.46
CA MET A 59 14.71 25.94 15.07
C MET A 59 14.95 24.44 14.82
N PRO A 60 15.79 24.06 13.85
CA PRO A 60 16.22 22.69 13.62
C PRO A 60 16.96 22.16 14.84
N GLY A 61 16.55 20.99 15.34
CA GLY A 61 17.19 20.33 16.48
C GLY A 61 16.52 18.99 16.78
N LYS A 62 17.10 18.19 17.69
CA LYS A 62 16.53 16.87 18.09
C LYS A 62 15.05 16.98 18.54
N LYS A 63 14.65 18.10 19.16
CA LYS A 63 13.26 18.41 19.55
C LYS A 63 12.36 18.86 18.40
N ALA A 64 12.93 19.32 17.30
CA ALA A 64 12.19 19.73 16.11
C ALA A 64 11.77 18.56 15.24
N LYS A 65 12.65 17.56 15.13
CA LYS A 65 12.34 16.27 14.53
C LYS A 65 11.10 15.66 15.21
N THR A 66 11.06 15.59 16.53
CA THR A 66 9.93 15.02 17.30
C THR A 66 8.57 15.71 17.09
N ALA A 67 8.51 16.94 16.58
CA ALA A 67 7.25 17.67 16.41
C ALA A 67 6.69 17.62 14.97
N ALA A 68 7.53 17.32 13.97
CA ALA A 68 7.10 17.08 12.60
C ALA A 68 6.64 15.63 12.45
N LEU A 69 5.37 15.37 12.77
CA LEU A 69 4.73 14.04 12.64
C LEU A 69 4.01 13.87 11.30
N GLU A 70 4.24 14.76 10.34
CA GLU A 70 3.60 14.71 9.03
C GLU A 70 4.52 15.29 7.95
N ILE A 71 4.54 14.66 6.78
CA ILE A 71 5.26 15.13 5.60
C ILE A 71 4.41 14.92 4.33
N SER A 72 4.58 15.81 3.35
CA SER A 72 3.97 15.71 2.02
C SER A 72 4.92 16.29 0.99
N ARG A 73 5.34 15.50 0.01
CA ARG A 73 6.28 15.88 -1.05
C ARG A 73 5.73 15.51 -2.42
N ILE A 74 6.11 16.30 -3.42
CA ILE A 74 5.93 15.95 -4.84
C ILE A 74 7.34 15.72 -5.39
N LEU A 75 7.63 14.48 -5.74
CA LEU A 75 8.93 14.02 -6.20
C LEU A 75 8.93 13.98 -7.72
N ARG A 76 10.04 14.39 -8.36
CA ARG A 76 10.25 14.17 -9.79
C ARG A 76 10.63 12.70 -9.99
N ASN A 77 9.97 12.02 -10.90
CA ASN A 77 10.23 10.62 -11.20
C ASN A 77 11.36 10.49 -12.24
N LYS A 78 12.56 10.92 -11.85
CA LYS A 78 13.78 10.82 -12.67
C LYS A 78 14.93 10.51 -11.72
N ASN A 79 15.54 9.33 -11.88
CA ASN A 79 16.59 8.81 -10.98
C ASN A 79 16.14 8.85 -9.50
N LEU A 80 14.87 8.57 -9.26
CA LEU A 80 14.30 8.55 -7.91
C LEU A 80 14.56 7.17 -7.29
N SER A 81 15.02 7.16 -6.05
CA SER A 81 15.29 5.93 -5.27
C SER A 81 14.42 5.93 -4.02
N GLU A 82 13.65 4.86 -3.80
CA GLU A 82 12.67 4.78 -2.73
C GLU A 82 13.29 4.74 -1.33
N ASP A 83 14.46 4.13 -1.21
CA ASP A 83 15.27 4.03 0.01
C ASP A 83 15.79 5.40 0.45
N LEU A 84 16.38 6.17 -0.48
CA LEU A 84 16.85 7.54 -0.22
C LEU A 84 15.70 8.44 0.23
N VAL A 85 14.54 8.35 -0.42
CA VAL A 85 13.34 9.11 -0.04
C VAL A 85 12.87 8.74 1.38
N LEU A 86 12.90 7.45 1.73
CA LEU A 86 12.53 7.00 3.06
C LEU A 86 13.53 7.48 4.12
N ASP A 87 14.83 7.42 3.83
CA ASP A 87 15.88 7.89 4.72
C ASP A 87 15.79 9.40 4.97
N GLU A 88 15.53 10.20 3.94
CA GLU A 88 15.22 11.62 4.10
C GLU A 88 13.99 11.85 5.00
N ILE A 89 12.92 11.07 4.82
CA ILE A 89 11.73 11.17 5.70
C ILE A 89 12.09 10.85 7.16
N LYS A 90 12.89 9.79 7.40
CA LYS A 90 13.36 9.42 8.74
C LYS A 90 14.26 10.51 9.36
N GLN A 91 15.09 11.15 8.55
CA GLN A 91 15.97 12.23 8.99
C GLN A 91 15.21 13.52 9.29
N ASP A 92 14.20 13.86 8.49
CA ASP A 92 13.51 15.14 8.54
C ASP A 92 12.30 15.16 9.50
N THR A 93 11.81 13.99 9.91
CA THR A 93 10.58 13.86 10.68
C THR A 93 10.73 13.05 11.97
N GLY A 94 9.78 13.22 12.88
CA GLY A 94 9.67 12.47 14.14
C GLY A 94 8.75 11.26 14.01
N ILE A 95 8.31 10.92 12.79
CA ILE A 95 7.36 9.85 12.53
C ILE A 95 7.88 8.51 13.09
N PHE A 96 9.19 8.26 12.97
CA PHE A 96 9.80 7.01 13.43
C PHE A 96 10.24 7.04 14.90
N LEU A 97 9.94 8.11 15.66
CA LEU A 97 10.44 8.32 17.03
C LEU A 97 9.32 8.54 18.06
N PRO A 98 9.32 7.82 19.19
CA PRO A 98 9.69 6.40 19.29
C PRO A 98 8.67 5.54 18.51
N LEU A 99 9.14 4.43 17.94
CA LEU A 99 8.29 3.46 17.24
C LEU A 99 8.78 2.03 17.52
N PRO A 100 7.89 1.05 17.77
CA PRO A 100 8.29 -0.34 17.94
C PRO A 100 9.01 -0.87 16.68
N ALA A 101 10.01 -1.73 16.88
CA ALA A 101 10.87 -2.22 15.81
C ALA A 101 10.09 -2.98 14.73
N ASN A 102 9.07 -3.76 15.10
CA ASN A 102 8.21 -4.47 14.15
C ASN A 102 7.45 -3.49 13.25
N ILE A 103 6.89 -2.41 13.81
CA ILE A 103 6.16 -1.39 13.06
C ILE A 103 7.09 -0.61 12.13
N SER A 104 8.30 -0.25 12.60
CA SER A 104 9.30 0.40 11.75
C SER A 104 9.66 -0.45 10.54
N LYS A 105 9.94 -1.75 10.73
CA LYS A 105 10.26 -2.67 9.63
C LYS A 105 9.11 -2.82 8.63
N ILE A 106 7.87 -2.86 9.12
CA ILE A 106 6.69 -2.95 8.26
C ILE A 106 6.54 -1.68 7.41
N ILE A 107 6.68 -0.50 8.01
CA ILE A 107 6.57 0.76 7.27
C ILE A 107 7.72 0.89 6.27
N ASP A 108 8.93 0.52 6.67
CA ASP A 108 10.10 0.54 5.77
C ASP A 108 9.83 -0.29 4.51
N TYR A 109 9.44 -1.55 4.69
CA TYR A 109 9.10 -2.45 3.58
C TYR A 109 7.91 -1.95 2.76
N ALA A 110 6.79 -1.63 3.40
CA ALA A 110 5.56 -1.26 2.71
C ALA A 110 5.72 0.06 1.93
N PHE A 111 6.41 1.06 2.50
CA PHE A 111 6.60 2.34 1.84
C PHE A 111 7.52 2.21 0.62
N THR A 112 8.65 1.52 0.76
CA THR A 112 9.60 1.32 -0.35
C THR A 112 8.96 0.52 -1.48
N GLU A 113 8.27 -0.59 -1.18
CA GLU A 113 7.56 -1.37 -2.18
C GLU A 113 6.50 -0.54 -2.93
N MET A 114 5.72 0.29 -2.23
CA MET A 114 4.67 1.09 -2.87
C MET A 114 5.25 2.23 -3.71
N LEU A 115 6.33 2.87 -3.24
CA LEU A 115 7.01 3.93 -3.98
C LEU A 115 7.77 3.38 -5.20
N ASN A 116 8.48 2.26 -5.06
CA ASN A 116 9.15 1.58 -6.16
C ASN A 116 8.15 1.19 -7.26
N ASN A 117 7.00 0.61 -6.89
CA ASN A 117 5.92 0.32 -7.84
C ASN A 117 5.46 1.58 -8.61
N ALA A 118 5.34 2.72 -7.93
CA ALA A 118 5.01 3.98 -8.58
C ALA A 118 6.13 4.48 -9.50
N ILE A 119 7.39 4.37 -9.10
CA ILE A 119 8.56 4.77 -9.90
C ILE A 119 8.62 3.95 -11.19
N THR A 120 8.61 2.62 -11.08
CA THR A 120 8.85 1.70 -12.19
C THR A 120 7.65 1.61 -13.15
N HIS A 121 6.43 1.54 -12.63
CA HIS A 121 5.27 1.16 -13.46
C HIS A 121 4.35 2.30 -13.85
N SER A 122 4.37 3.44 -13.13
CA SER A 122 3.41 4.52 -13.42
C SER A 122 3.67 5.21 -14.75
N ARG A 123 4.94 5.35 -15.17
CA ARG A 123 5.37 6.28 -16.23
C ARG A 123 4.97 7.75 -15.97
N SER A 124 4.64 8.09 -14.72
CA SER A 124 4.29 9.46 -14.31
C SER A 124 5.56 10.30 -14.22
N LYS A 125 5.50 11.58 -14.61
CA LYS A 125 6.62 12.54 -14.44
C LYS A 125 6.90 12.86 -12.97
N THR A 126 5.88 12.71 -12.12
CA THR A 126 5.96 13.02 -10.69
C THR A 126 5.21 12.00 -9.85
N VAL A 127 5.69 11.74 -8.64
CA VAL A 127 5.01 10.92 -7.64
C VAL A 127 4.82 11.78 -6.38
N LYS A 128 3.60 11.85 -5.88
CA LYS A 128 3.29 12.49 -4.61
C LYS A 128 3.40 11.43 -3.50
N VAL A 129 4.13 11.77 -2.45
CA VAL A 129 4.20 10.97 -1.23
C VAL A 129 3.77 11.80 -0.04
N SER A 130 3.07 11.18 0.91
CA SER A 130 2.85 11.78 2.23
C SER A 130 2.82 10.72 3.29
N MET A 131 3.30 11.05 4.48
CA MET A 131 3.31 10.14 5.63
C MET A 131 2.93 10.93 6.88
N LYS A 132 2.16 10.31 7.77
CA LYS A 132 1.69 10.92 9.01
C LYS A 132 1.70 9.90 10.14
N LYS A 133 2.22 10.31 11.29
CA LYS A 133 2.04 9.65 12.58
C LYS A 133 0.99 10.37 13.40
N GLU A 134 0.08 9.59 13.93
CA GLU A 134 -0.93 9.96 14.91
C GLU A 134 -0.71 9.11 16.17
N ASP A 135 -1.44 9.40 17.25
CA ASP A 135 -1.16 8.80 18.56
C ASP A 135 -1.19 7.26 18.54
N SER A 136 -2.10 6.67 17.77
CA SER A 136 -2.30 5.22 17.69
C SER A 136 -2.10 4.63 16.29
N LEU A 137 -1.68 5.44 15.31
CA LEU A 137 -1.69 5.06 13.89
C LEU A 137 -0.55 5.72 13.13
N ILE A 138 0.07 4.98 12.20
CA ILE A 138 0.87 5.55 11.13
C ILE A 138 0.19 5.26 9.80
N ARG A 139 0.17 6.27 8.94
CA ARG A 139 -0.33 6.14 7.57
C ARG A 139 0.57 6.80 6.56
N PHE A 140 0.59 6.26 5.35
CA PHE A 140 1.20 6.91 4.22
C PHE A 140 0.32 6.81 2.97
N GLU A 141 0.56 7.73 2.05
CA GLU A 141 -0.04 7.78 0.72
C GLU A 141 1.09 7.84 -0.31
N VAL A 142 1.01 6.98 -1.33
CA VAL A 142 1.82 7.08 -2.55
C VAL A 142 0.85 7.27 -3.71
N ARG A 143 1.05 8.33 -4.49
CA ARG A 143 0.17 8.67 -5.61
C ARG A 143 0.94 9.11 -6.84
N ASP A 144 0.69 8.43 -7.95
CA ASP A 144 1.13 8.84 -9.28
C ASP A 144 -0.05 9.38 -10.11
N LYS A 145 0.25 9.98 -11.27
CA LYS A 145 -0.74 10.41 -12.28
C LYS A 145 -0.51 9.71 -13.62
N GLY A 146 0.05 8.51 -13.56
CA GLY A 146 0.50 7.70 -14.67
C GLY A 146 -0.60 6.85 -15.29
N VAL A 147 -0.19 5.70 -15.84
CA VAL A 147 -1.08 4.74 -16.53
C VAL A 147 -2.15 4.17 -15.61
N GLY A 148 -1.81 3.99 -14.32
CA GLY A 148 -2.65 3.33 -13.33
C GLY A 148 -2.45 1.80 -13.31
N ILE A 149 -2.50 1.22 -12.11
CA ILE A 149 -2.17 -0.17 -11.84
C ILE A 149 -3.10 -1.14 -12.59
N PHE A 150 -4.42 -0.93 -12.51
CA PHE A 150 -5.37 -1.82 -13.18
C PHE A 150 -5.21 -1.76 -14.70
N ASN A 151 -5.10 -0.57 -15.28
CA ASN A 151 -4.88 -0.40 -16.72
C ASN A 151 -3.55 -1.03 -17.19
N ASN A 152 -2.49 -0.88 -16.39
CA ASN A 152 -1.20 -1.50 -16.68
C ASN A 152 -1.29 -3.03 -16.68
N ILE A 153 -1.99 -3.62 -15.70
CA ILE A 153 -2.23 -5.06 -15.61
C ILE A 153 -3.09 -5.53 -16.80
N ILE A 154 -4.21 -4.86 -17.07
CA ILE A 154 -5.09 -5.14 -18.23
C ILE A 154 -4.26 -5.23 -19.52
N LYS A 155 -3.47 -4.21 -19.81
CA LYS A 155 -2.68 -4.14 -21.05
C LYS A 155 -1.64 -5.26 -21.12
N LYS A 156 -0.90 -5.51 -20.05
CA LYS A 156 0.21 -6.47 -20.06
C LYS A 156 -0.25 -7.93 -19.97
N ARG A 157 -1.41 -8.19 -19.37
CA ARG A 157 -2.01 -9.52 -19.24
C ARG A 157 -3.11 -9.80 -20.26
N ARG A 158 -3.44 -8.84 -21.12
CA ARG A 158 -4.53 -8.91 -22.11
C ARG A 158 -5.88 -9.27 -21.47
N LEU A 159 -6.16 -8.67 -20.32
CA LEU A 159 -7.42 -8.89 -19.60
C LEU A 159 -8.53 -7.99 -20.16
N LYS A 160 -9.78 -8.31 -19.86
CA LYS A 160 -10.94 -7.63 -20.46
C LYS A 160 -11.34 -6.34 -19.75
N ASN A 161 -11.16 -6.28 -18.42
CA ASN A 161 -11.68 -5.18 -17.59
C ASN A 161 -10.93 -5.05 -16.25
N GLU A 162 -11.26 -4.01 -15.46
CA GLU A 162 -10.61 -3.78 -14.16
C GLU A 162 -10.88 -4.86 -13.13
N LEU A 163 -12.02 -5.57 -13.18
CA LEU A 163 -12.32 -6.65 -12.24
C LEU A 163 -11.38 -7.83 -12.46
N GLU A 164 -11.14 -8.23 -13.71
CA GLU A 164 -10.15 -9.28 -14.03
C GLU A 164 -8.74 -8.86 -13.57
N ALA A 165 -8.38 -7.59 -13.73
CA ALA A 165 -7.08 -7.10 -13.27
C ALA A 165 -6.95 -7.08 -11.74
N ILE A 166 -8.01 -6.76 -11.01
CA ILE A 166 -8.06 -6.85 -9.55
C ILE A 166 -7.93 -8.31 -9.11
N GLN A 167 -8.66 -9.22 -9.76
CA GLN A 167 -8.58 -10.65 -9.52
C GLN A 167 -7.16 -11.17 -9.75
N ASP A 168 -6.51 -10.81 -10.85
CA ASP A 168 -5.11 -11.18 -11.10
C ASP A 168 -4.20 -10.67 -9.97
N LEU A 169 -4.31 -9.38 -9.62
CA LEU A 169 -3.52 -8.75 -8.55
C LEU A 169 -3.66 -9.48 -7.20
N LEU A 170 -4.88 -9.93 -6.86
CA LEU A 170 -5.18 -10.62 -5.60
C LEU A 170 -4.48 -11.98 -5.46
N LYS A 171 -4.14 -12.64 -6.57
CA LYS A 171 -3.45 -13.94 -6.56
C LYS A 171 -2.00 -13.85 -6.07
N GLY A 172 -1.41 -12.66 -6.10
CA GLY A 172 -0.01 -12.43 -5.73
C GLY A 172 0.99 -12.97 -6.76
N LYS A 173 2.28 -12.62 -6.56
CA LYS A 173 3.42 -12.99 -7.43
C LYS A 173 3.17 -12.57 -8.88
N GLN A 174 2.35 -11.54 -9.06
CA GLN A 174 1.99 -11.03 -10.37
C GLN A 174 2.90 -9.86 -10.67
N THR A 175 4.00 -10.17 -11.35
CA THR A 175 4.88 -9.17 -11.90
C THR A 175 4.60 -9.03 -13.39
N THR A 176 4.57 -7.78 -13.83
CA THR A 176 4.49 -7.44 -15.24
C THR A 176 5.87 -7.13 -15.85
N ALA A 177 6.93 -7.35 -15.06
CA ALA A 177 8.35 -7.24 -15.41
C ALA A 177 9.15 -8.30 -14.61
N PRO A 178 9.07 -9.60 -14.96
CA PRO A 178 9.61 -10.69 -14.14
C PRO A 178 11.12 -10.69 -13.93
N LYS A 179 11.86 -10.03 -14.82
CA LYS A 179 13.33 -9.90 -14.72
C LYS A 179 13.78 -8.87 -13.70
N GLU A 180 12.92 -7.92 -13.35
CA GLU A 180 13.25 -6.75 -12.52
C GLU A 180 12.50 -6.77 -11.18
N HIS A 181 11.32 -7.42 -11.13
CA HIS A 181 10.48 -7.46 -9.94
C HIS A 181 9.83 -8.82 -9.73
N THR A 182 9.81 -9.28 -8.48
CA THR A 182 9.17 -10.53 -8.06
C THR A 182 7.63 -10.48 -8.12
N GLY A 183 7.05 -9.28 -8.08
CA GLY A 183 5.59 -9.08 -8.09
C GLY A 183 4.92 -9.42 -6.77
N GLU A 184 5.69 -9.35 -5.69
CA GLU A 184 5.29 -9.79 -4.35
C GLU A 184 5.00 -8.60 -3.41
N GLY A 185 5.57 -7.43 -3.69
CA GLY A 185 5.49 -6.23 -2.86
C GLY A 185 4.07 -5.83 -2.47
N ILE A 186 3.17 -5.71 -3.46
CA ILE A 186 1.76 -5.36 -3.21
C ILE A 186 1.07 -6.43 -2.37
N PHE A 187 1.32 -7.71 -2.67
CA PHE A 187 0.72 -8.82 -1.95
C PHE A 187 1.15 -8.84 -0.48
N PHE A 188 2.45 -8.75 -0.20
CA PHE A 188 2.93 -8.73 1.18
C PHE A 188 2.48 -7.46 1.91
N THR A 189 2.56 -6.30 1.25
CA THR A 189 2.05 -5.04 1.82
C THR A 189 0.57 -5.14 2.20
N SER A 190 -0.24 -5.80 1.38
CA SER A 190 -1.68 -5.99 1.67
C SER A 190 -1.94 -6.93 2.84
N LYS A 191 -0.98 -7.80 3.22
CA LYS A 191 -1.07 -8.67 4.39
C LYS A 191 -0.47 -8.07 5.66
N LEU A 192 0.41 -7.07 5.51
CA LEU A 192 1.09 -6.39 6.62
C LEU A 192 0.29 -5.20 7.18
N ALA A 193 -0.44 -4.49 6.32
CA ALA A 193 -1.24 -3.34 6.73
C ALA A 193 -2.38 -3.76 7.68
N ASP A 194 -2.80 -2.89 8.58
CA ASP A 194 -4.14 -3.05 9.17
C ASP A 194 -5.21 -2.73 8.11
N LYS A 195 -4.93 -1.71 7.28
CA LYS A 195 -5.74 -1.35 6.12
C LYS A 195 -4.87 -0.90 4.94
N LEU A 196 -5.07 -1.50 3.78
CA LEU A 196 -4.47 -1.07 2.51
C LEU A 196 -5.56 -0.70 1.51
N VAL A 197 -5.43 0.45 0.87
CA VAL A 197 -6.40 0.94 -0.12
C VAL A 197 -5.68 1.29 -1.40
N ILE A 198 -6.03 0.63 -2.50
CA ILE A 198 -5.53 0.92 -3.84
C ILE A 198 -6.70 1.45 -4.68
N GLN A 199 -6.60 2.70 -5.13
CA GLN A 199 -7.56 3.31 -6.05
C GLN A 199 -6.89 3.61 -7.38
N SER A 200 -7.56 3.24 -8.48
CA SER A 200 -7.12 3.49 -9.86
C SER A 200 -8.30 3.35 -10.79
N SER A 201 -8.35 4.12 -11.88
CA SER A 201 -9.52 4.17 -12.78
C SER A 201 -10.80 4.49 -11.97
N THR A 202 -11.86 3.70 -12.14
CA THR A 202 -13.16 3.78 -11.45
C THR A 202 -13.28 2.84 -10.26
N LYS A 203 -12.19 2.16 -9.86
CA LYS A 203 -12.23 1.11 -8.84
C LYS A 203 -11.36 1.45 -7.63
N LYS A 204 -11.80 0.96 -6.48
CA LYS A 204 -11.09 1.00 -5.21
C LYS A 204 -11.06 -0.40 -4.62
N LEU A 205 -9.87 -0.96 -4.49
CA LEU A 205 -9.59 -2.21 -3.80
C LEU A 205 -9.15 -1.90 -2.38
N ILE A 206 -9.80 -2.53 -1.40
CA ILE A 206 -9.58 -2.28 0.03
C ILE A 206 -9.28 -3.61 0.68
N PHE A 207 -8.11 -3.75 1.27
CA PHE A 207 -7.77 -4.83 2.18
C PHE A 207 -7.96 -4.30 3.59
N ASP A 208 -8.89 -4.90 4.35
CA ASP A 208 -9.16 -4.54 5.73
C ASP A 208 -8.85 -5.76 6.61
N ASN A 209 -7.63 -5.80 7.14
CA ASN A 209 -7.15 -6.95 7.92
C ASN A 209 -7.66 -6.94 9.37
N ILE A 210 -8.26 -5.82 9.81
CA ILE A 210 -8.99 -5.75 11.08
C ILE A 210 -10.30 -6.53 10.95
N LEU A 211 -11.06 -6.27 9.87
CA LEU A 211 -12.27 -7.02 9.54
C LEU A 211 -11.99 -8.40 8.93
N LYS A 212 -10.73 -8.63 8.52
CA LYS A 212 -10.28 -9.83 7.78
C LYS A 212 -11.02 -10.02 6.44
N ASP A 213 -11.24 -8.93 5.73
CA ASP A 213 -12.02 -8.93 4.48
C ASP A 213 -11.41 -8.03 3.40
N ILE A 214 -11.85 -8.24 2.15
CA ILE A 214 -11.40 -7.51 0.97
C ILE A 214 -12.62 -6.95 0.25
N PHE A 215 -12.63 -5.64 0.01
CA PHE A 215 -13.73 -4.95 -0.66
C PHE A 215 -13.30 -4.37 -2.00
N ILE A 216 -14.16 -4.52 -3.00
CA ILE A 216 -14.05 -3.83 -4.30
C ILE A 216 -15.21 -2.86 -4.41
N LYS A 217 -14.93 -1.57 -4.53
CA LYS A 217 -15.94 -0.51 -4.63
C LYS A 217 -15.76 0.32 -5.89
N GLY A 218 -16.88 0.81 -6.42
CA GLY A 218 -16.86 1.92 -7.37
C GLY A 218 -16.30 3.18 -6.69
N ALA A 219 -15.55 3.97 -7.43
CA ALA A 219 -14.98 5.22 -6.95
C ALA A 219 -14.97 6.27 -8.08
N LYS A 220 -14.88 7.54 -7.69
CA LYS A 220 -14.65 8.63 -8.65
C LYS A 220 -13.39 8.32 -9.47
N ILE A 221 -13.46 8.62 -10.77
CA ILE A 221 -12.36 8.40 -11.71
C ILE A 221 -11.08 9.03 -11.16
N LEU A 222 -10.04 8.21 -11.09
CA LEU A 222 -8.70 8.62 -10.69
C LEU A 222 -7.70 8.32 -11.81
N LYS A 223 -7.01 9.36 -12.29
CA LYS A 223 -5.85 9.20 -13.16
C LYS A 223 -4.63 8.73 -12.36
N GLY A 224 -3.95 7.69 -12.83
CA GLY A 224 -2.84 7.04 -12.15
C GLY A 224 -3.29 6.08 -11.04
N THR A 225 -2.42 5.84 -10.06
CA THR A 225 -2.73 5.04 -8.88
C THR A 225 -2.54 5.84 -7.61
N LYS A 226 -3.43 5.58 -6.64
CA LYS A 226 -3.33 6.09 -5.28
C LYS A 226 -3.34 4.90 -4.33
N VAL A 227 -2.27 4.73 -3.58
CA VAL A 227 -2.16 3.75 -2.49
C VAL A 227 -2.22 4.48 -1.17
N ASN A 228 -3.07 4.04 -0.24
CA ASN A 228 -3.04 4.46 1.16
C ASN A 228 -2.80 3.23 2.03
N PHE A 229 -1.84 3.33 2.93
CA PHE A 229 -1.49 2.29 3.88
C PHE A 229 -1.71 2.82 5.29
N GLU A 230 -2.27 1.99 6.17
CA GLU A 230 -2.51 2.30 7.57
C GLU A 230 -2.10 1.12 8.45
N ILE A 231 -1.37 1.39 9.53
CA ILE A 231 -1.03 0.42 10.58
C ILE A 231 -1.05 1.07 11.96
N SER A 232 -1.62 0.37 12.93
CA SER A 232 -1.59 0.80 14.33
C SER A 232 -0.17 0.76 14.88
N THR A 233 0.18 1.77 15.67
CA THR A 233 1.44 1.77 16.45
C THR A 233 1.49 0.67 17.51
N LYS A 234 0.36 0.01 17.78
CA LYS A 234 0.20 -1.13 18.71
C LYS A 234 0.01 -2.47 18.00
N SER A 235 0.12 -2.51 16.66
CA SER A 235 -0.08 -3.75 15.92
C SER A 235 0.94 -4.82 16.33
N LYS A 236 0.47 -6.05 16.50
CA LYS A 236 1.31 -7.21 16.82
C LYS A 236 1.82 -7.91 15.55
N THR A 237 1.47 -7.39 14.37
CA THR A 237 1.92 -7.92 13.09
C THR A 237 3.45 -7.86 13.04
N ASP A 238 4.04 -8.94 12.54
CA ASP A 238 5.47 -9.09 12.33
C ASP A 238 5.75 -9.49 10.87
N LEU A 239 6.72 -8.78 10.26
CA LEU A 239 7.09 -8.96 8.86
C LEU A 239 7.56 -10.38 8.58
N GLY A 240 8.43 -10.92 9.45
CA GLY A 240 8.99 -12.27 9.28
C GLY A 240 7.92 -13.36 9.37
N THR A 241 6.96 -13.20 10.28
CA THR A 241 5.83 -14.12 10.46
C THR A 241 4.93 -14.14 9.22
N VAL A 242 4.60 -12.97 8.66
CA VAL A 242 3.82 -12.88 7.41
C VAL A 242 4.59 -13.53 6.25
N PHE A 243 5.89 -13.27 6.12
CA PHE A 243 6.70 -13.86 5.05
C PHE A 243 6.72 -15.39 5.17
N LYS A 244 7.03 -15.91 6.36
CA LYS A 244 7.07 -17.36 6.65
C LYS A 244 5.75 -18.07 6.34
N LYS A 245 4.61 -17.39 6.51
CA LYS A 245 3.30 -17.95 6.16
C LYS A 245 3.18 -18.26 4.66
N PHE A 246 3.79 -17.43 3.82
CA PHE A 246 3.64 -17.51 2.36
C PHE A 246 4.88 -18.06 1.64
N THR A 247 6.00 -18.21 2.33
CA THR A 247 7.23 -18.81 1.80
C THR A 247 7.35 -20.31 2.14
N GLY A 248 8.10 -21.04 1.31
CA GLY A 248 8.39 -22.48 1.48
C GLY A 248 9.79 -22.75 2.07
N ASN A 249 10.24 -24.01 2.01
CA ASN A 249 11.52 -24.49 2.58
C ASN A 249 12.78 -23.75 2.05
N ALA A 250 12.67 -23.03 0.93
CA ALA A 250 13.75 -22.25 0.34
C ALA A 250 13.52 -20.73 0.43
N PHE A 251 12.65 -20.28 1.33
CA PHE A 251 12.20 -18.88 1.46
C PHE A 251 11.56 -18.25 0.21
N ALA A 252 11.42 -19.00 -0.88
CA ALA A 252 10.69 -18.57 -2.06
C ALA A 252 9.19 -18.44 -1.76
N PHE A 253 8.57 -17.37 -2.24
CA PHE A 253 7.11 -17.20 -2.22
C PHE A 253 6.47 -18.29 -3.09
N SER A 254 5.99 -19.32 -2.41
CA SER A 254 5.52 -20.56 -3.04
C SER A 254 4.10 -20.91 -2.60
N LYS A 255 3.49 -20.13 -1.71
CA LYS A 255 2.14 -20.37 -1.20
C LYS A 255 1.28 -19.15 -1.47
N THR A 256 0.06 -19.35 -1.95
CA THR A 256 -0.92 -18.27 -2.10
C THR A 256 -2.27 -18.69 -1.53
N GLU A 257 -3.09 -17.70 -1.22
CA GLU A 257 -4.45 -17.88 -0.72
C GLU A 257 -5.41 -17.04 -1.57
N VAL A 258 -6.42 -17.70 -2.15
CA VAL A 258 -7.38 -17.09 -3.05
C VAL A 258 -8.76 -17.18 -2.41
N ASN A 259 -9.35 -16.02 -2.12
CA ASN A 259 -10.75 -15.94 -1.69
C ASN A 259 -11.65 -16.20 -2.91
N ALA A 260 -12.33 -17.34 -2.91
CA ALA A 260 -13.19 -17.77 -4.01
C ALA A 260 -14.32 -16.75 -4.23
N ASN A 261 -14.94 -16.23 -3.17
CA ASN A 261 -16.08 -15.31 -3.25
C ASN A 261 -15.77 -14.02 -4.06
N LEU A 262 -14.52 -13.55 -4.08
CA LEU A 262 -14.11 -12.39 -4.90
C LEU A 262 -14.13 -12.63 -6.42
N TYR A 263 -14.39 -13.87 -6.83
CA TYR A 263 -14.52 -14.30 -8.22
C TYR A 263 -15.96 -14.64 -8.61
N LYS A 264 -16.93 -14.44 -7.71
CA LYS A 264 -18.36 -14.56 -8.00
C LYS A 264 -18.76 -13.37 -8.89
N MET A 265 -19.30 -13.64 -10.07
CA MET A 265 -19.80 -12.58 -10.97
C MET A 265 -21.28 -12.32 -10.76
N ASP A 266 -22.12 -13.35 -10.59
CA ASP A 266 -23.59 -13.19 -10.43
C ASP A 266 -24.26 -14.30 -9.60
N THR A 267 -23.83 -15.57 -9.74
CA THR A 267 -24.37 -16.75 -9.01
C THR A 267 -23.26 -17.71 -8.57
N ASP A 268 -23.61 -18.78 -7.86
CA ASP A 268 -22.69 -19.77 -7.27
C ASP A 268 -21.66 -20.35 -8.26
N PHE A 269 -20.59 -20.95 -7.73
CA PHE A 269 -19.50 -21.52 -8.54
C PHE A 269 -19.92 -22.83 -9.21
N ILE A 270 -20.68 -22.75 -10.30
CA ILE A 270 -21.29 -23.94 -10.93
C ILE A 270 -20.40 -24.53 -12.04
N SER A 271 -19.68 -23.69 -12.80
CA SER A 271 -19.05 -24.10 -14.08
C SER A 271 -17.54 -24.35 -14.01
N ARG A 272 -17.04 -25.21 -14.91
CA ARG A 272 -15.61 -25.42 -15.18
C ARG A 272 -14.90 -24.12 -15.60
N SER A 273 -15.60 -23.26 -16.35
CA SER A 273 -15.03 -22.00 -16.82
C SER A 273 -14.68 -21.06 -15.66
N GLN A 274 -15.50 -21.04 -14.59
CA GLN A 274 -15.22 -20.27 -13.38
C GLN A 274 -14.02 -20.86 -12.64
N ALA A 275 -13.93 -22.19 -12.50
CA ALA A 275 -12.76 -22.86 -11.93
C ALA A 275 -11.45 -22.48 -12.64
N ARG A 276 -11.42 -22.54 -13.98
CA ARG A 276 -10.25 -22.14 -14.78
C ARG A 276 -9.85 -20.68 -14.57
N ARG A 277 -10.81 -19.76 -14.43
CA ARG A 277 -10.51 -18.35 -14.15
C ARG A 277 -9.84 -18.15 -12.79
N ILE A 278 -10.35 -18.82 -11.75
CA ILE A 278 -9.75 -18.78 -10.41
C ILE A 278 -8.31 -19.32 -10.46
N LEU A 279 -8.11 -20.46 -11.12
CA LEU A 279 -6.82 -21.15 -11.14
C LEU A 279 -5.80 -20.58 -12.13
N SER A 280 -6.22 -19.73 -13.06
CA SER A 280 -5.33 -19.13 -14.06
C SER A 280 -4.14 -18.42 -13.40
N GLY A 281 -2.92 -18.79 -13.82
CA GLY A 281 -1.67 -18.23 -13.34
C GLY A 281 -1.25 -18.66 -11.93
N LEU A 282 -1.93 -19.66 -11.33
CA LEU A 282 -1.57 -20.18 -10.01
C LEU A 282 -0.58 -21.37 -10.05
N ASP A 283 -0.29 -21.90 -11.24
CA ASP A 283 0.66 -22.99 -11.51
C ASP A 283 2.11 -22.69 -11.08
N LYS A 284 2.43 -21.42 -10.87
CA LYS A 284 3.72 -20.93 -10.33
C LYS A 284 3.89 -21.09 -8.81
N PHE A 285 2.85 -21.52 -8.09
CA PHE A 285 2.88 -21.72 -6.64
C PHE A 285 2.96 -23.22 -6.32
N ARG A 286 3.70 -23.59 -5.28
CA ARG A 286 3.72 -24.99 -4.77
C ARG A 286 2.48 -25.35 -3.96
N THR A 287 1.83 -24.36 -3.35
CA THR A 287 0.60 -24.58 -2.58
C THR A 287 -0.38 -23.46 -2.82
N ILE A 288 -1.61 -23.83 -3.16
CA ILE A 288 -2.73 -22.90 -3.33
C ILE A 288 -3.75 -23.26 -2.26
N THR A 289 -4.19 -22.28 -1.47
CA THR A 289 -5.34 -22.45 -0.58
C THR A 289 -6.52 -21.69 -1.17
N LEU A 290 -7.60 -22.40 -1.51
CA LEU A 290 -8.88 -21.80 -1.88
C LEU A 290 -9.71 -21.57 -0.62
N ASP A 291 -10.04 -20.31 -0.35
CA ASP A 291 -10.89 -19.91 0.76
C ASP A 291 -12.34 -19.79 0.26
N PHE A 292 -13.22 -20.65 0.78
CA PHE A 292 -14.64 -20.71 0.43
C PHE A 292 -15.53 -19.91 1.39
N GLN A 293 -14.95 -19.05 2.23
CA GLN A 293 -15.73 -18.17 3.10
C GLN A 293 -16.75 -17.35 2.30
N GLY A 294 -18.03 -17.44 2.67
CA GLY A 294 -19.13 -16.75 2.00
C GLY A 294 -19.59 -17.39 0.69
N VAL A 295 -19.09 -18.58 0.34
CA VAL A 295 -19.58 -19.37 -0.80
C VAL A 295 -20.68 -20.31 -0.32
N GLU A 296 -21.88 -20.16 -0.89
CA GLU A 296 -23.05 -20.97 -0.51
C GLU A 296 -22.95 -22.41 -1.03
N THR A 297 -22.56 -22.58 -2.30
CA THR A 297 -22.36 -23.90 -2.91
C THR A 297 -21.37 -23.84 -4.07
N VAL A 298 -20.89 -25.01 -4.50
CA VAL A 298 -20.12 -25.20 -5.74
C VAL A 298 -20.76 -26.32 -6.56
N GLY A 299 -20.78 -26.19 -7.88
CA GLY A 299 -21.25 -27.24 -8.78
C GLY A 299 -20.20 -28.32 -9.00
N GLN A 300 -20.65 -29.51 -9.40
CA GLN A 300 -19.77 -30.64 -9.72
C GLN A 300 -18.73 -30.28 -10.79
N GLY A 301 -19.11 -29.53 -11.82
CA GLY A 301 -18.17 -29.10 -12.87
C GLY A 301 -17.03 -28.25 -12.31
N PHE A 302 -17.33 -27.32 -11.40
CA PHE A 302 -16.32 -26.53 -10.72
C PHE A 302 -15.39 -27.42 -9.87
N ALA A 303 -15.96 -28.25 -9.00
CA ALA A 303 -15.17 -29.11 -8.11
C ALA A 303 -14.26 -30.07 -8.92
N ASP A 304 -14.79 -30.69 -9.96
CA ASP A 304 -14.07 -31.59 -10.88
C ASP A 304 -12.89 -30.92 -11.57
N GLU A 305 -13.11 -29.72 -12.11
CA GLU A 305 -12.05 -28.97 -12.76
C GLU A 305 -10.95 -28.59 -11.78
N VAL A 306 -11.29 -28.15 -10.57
CA VAL A 306 -10.31 -27.70 -9.56
C VAL A 306 -9.52 -28.87 -8.98
N PHE A 307 -10.22 -29.82 -8.37
CA PHE A 307 -9.61 -30.80 -7.47
C PHE A 307 -9.15 -32.07 -8.19
N ARG A 308 -9.67 -32.36 -9.40
CA ARG A 308 -9.28 -33.54 -10.19
C ARG A 308 -8.52 -33.17 -11.45
N VAL A 309 -9.11 -32.41 -12.36
CA VAL A 309 -8.53 -32.12 -13.68
C VAL A 309 -7.29 -31.25 -13.56
N TRP A 310 -7.41 -30.05 -12.99
CA TRP A 310 -6.29 -29.12 -12.89
C TRP A 310 -5.17 -29.67 -12.01
N GLN A 311 -5.51 -30.28 -10.87
CA GLN A 311 -4.56 -30.90 -9.95
C GLN A 311 -3.76 -32.04 -10.62
N ARG A 312 -4.37 -32.84 -11.51
CA ARG A 312 -3.68 -33.88 -12.28
C ARG A 312 -2.66 -33.31 -13.26
N HIS A 313 -2.99 -32.19 -13.91
CA HIS A 313 -2.09 -31.52 -14.85
C HIS A 313 -0.96 -30.73 -14.16
N HIS A 314 -1.09 -30.43 -12.87
CA HIS A 314 -0.13 -29.60 -12.12
C HIS A 314 0.38 -30.34 -10.87
N GLN A 315 1.01 -31.51 -11.06
CA GLN A 315 1.48 -32.36 -9.95
C GLN A 315 2.48 -31.67 -9.00
N GLY A 316 3.21 -30.66 -9.47
CA GLY A 316 4.11 -29.85 -8.64
C GLY A 316 3.42 -28.83 -7.72
N THR A 317 2.10 -28.66 -7.85
CA THR A 317 1.28 -27.73 -7.07
C THR A 317 0.25 -28.49 -6.26
N LYS A 318 0.12 -28.19 -4.96
CA LYS A 318 -0.92 -28.78 -4.11
C LYS A 318 -2.06 -27.78 -3.87
N ILE A 319 -3.27 -28.14 -4.26
CA ILE A 319 -4.48 -27.39 -3.88
C ILE A 319 -4.95 -27.85 -2.49
N LYS A 320 -5.27 -26.89 -1.63
CA LYS A 320 -5.94 -27.03 -0.35
C LYS A 320 -7.19 -26.15 -0.36
N TYR A 321 -8.12 -26.43 0.55
CA TYR A 321 -9.28 -25.57 0.78
C TYR A 321 -9.45 -25.26 2.27
N LYS A 322 -10.15 -24.17 2.58
CA LYS A 322 -10.58 -23.81 3.95
C LYS A 322 -11.93 -23.07 3.90
N ASN A 323 -12.58 -22.97 5.07
CA ASN A 323 -13.88 -22.30 5.23
C ASN A 323 -14.97 -22.80 4.26
N ALA A 324 -14.91 -24.08 3.87
CA ALA A 324 -15.97 -24.72 3.11
C ALA A 324 -17.13 -25.04 4.06
N ASN A 325 -18.36 -24.71 3.67
CA ASN A 325 -19.56 -25.19 4.36
C ASN A 325 -19.88 -26.64 3.95
N GLU A 326 -20.90 -27.24 4.56
CA GLU A 326 -21.28 -28.63 4.31
C GLU A 326 -21.59 -28.93 2.83
N ASN A 327 -22.26 -28.02 2.13
CA ASN A 327 -22.59 -28.18 0.71
C ASN A 327 -21.34 -28.21 -0.17
N VAL A 328 -20.41 -27.27 0.08
CA VAL A 328 -19.14 -27.19 -0.64
C VAL A 328 -18.27 -28.41 -0.34
N GLU A 329 -18.16 -28.79 0.93
CA GLU A 329 -17.40 -29.95 1.40
C GLU A 329 -17.91 -31.25 0.74
N PHE A 330 -19.23 -31.43 0.69
CA PHE A 330 -19.86 -32.58 0.05
C PHE A 330 -19.50 -32.68 -1.43
N MET A 331 -19.56 -31.57 -2.17
CA MET A 331 -19.22 -31.54 -3.60
C MET A 331 -17.74 -31.82 -3.87
N ILE A 332 -16.85 -31.31 -3.03
CA ILE A 332 -15.41 -31.58 -3.13
C ILE A 332 -15.13 -33.07 -2.87
N LYS A 333 -15.67 -33.63 -1.78
CA LYS A 333 -15.47 -35.04 -1.42
C LYS A 333 -16.02 -35.99 -2.48
N ARG A 334 -17.22 -35.71 -2.99
CA ARG A 334 -17.85 -36.50 -4.07
C ARG A 334 -16.99 -36.53 -5.34
N THR A 335 -16.21 -35.48 -5.61
CA THR A 335 -15.33 -35.39 -6.78
C THR A 335 -14.03 -36.19 -6.59
N LEU A 336 -13.58 -36.34 -5.34
CA LEU A 336 -12.33 -37.02 -4.98
C LEU A 336 -12.51 -38.51 -4.66
N ALA A 337 -13.74 -38.93 -4.36
CA ALA A 337 -14.14 -40.33 -4.23
C ALA A 337 -14.07 -41.05 -5.58
#